data_AF-A0A2V5Q257-F1
#
_entry.id   AF-A0A2V5Q257-F1
#
_cell.length_a   1.000
_cell.length_b   1.000
_cell.length_c   1.000
_cell.angle_alpha   90.00
_cell.angle_beta   90.00
_cell.angle_gamma   90.00
#
_symmetry.space_group_name_H-M   'P 1'
#
loop_
_entity.id
_entity.type
_entity.pdbx_description
1 polymer ?
#
loop_
_entity_poly.entity_id
_entity_poly.type
_entity_poly.pdbx_seq_one_letter_code
_entity_poly.pdbx_strand_id
1 'polypeptide(L)'
;MVKNSAQARRAKSKSRDSSEPVTFVSPVFAAIERPITTKQLAKHLQVSTRTIASYREQRLIPFWRLNSRNIRYRVSDVERALARNNT
;
A
#
# COMPACT_ATOMS: atom_id res chain seq x y z
N MET A 1 44.24 18.87 -41.24
CA MET A 1 44.99 18.97 -39.97
C MET A 1 44.00 18.74 -38.82
N VAL A 2 43.99 17.54 -38.20
CA VAL A 2 44.47 17.22 -36.83
C VAL A 2 43.96 18.23 -35.78
N LYS A 3 43.20 17.87 -34.73
CA LYS A 3 43.51 16.84 -33.73
C LYS A 3 42.28 16.26 -33.02
N ASN A 4 42.45 14.97 -32.72
CA ASN A 4 41.71 14.09 -31.81
C ASN A 4 41.99 14.46 -30.34
N SER A 5 40.99 14.35 -29.46
CA SER A 5 41.13 14.32 -27.99
C SER A 5 39.84 13.71 -27.42
N ALA A 6 39.77 12.40 -27.17
CA ALA A 6 40.44 11.63 -26.13
C ALA A 6 40.01 12.02 -24.70
N GLN A 7 39.52 10.98 -24.00
CA GLN A 7 39.37 10.83 -22.55
C GLN A 7 38.05 11.39 -21.96
N ALA A 8 37.35 10.73 -21.03
CA ALA A 8 37.78 9.70 -20.09
C ALA A 8 36.64 8.73 -19.72
N ARG A 9 37.03 7.46 -19.51
CA ARG A 9 36.28 6.45 -18.77
C ARG A 9 36.10 6.93 -17.33
N ARG A 10 34.90 6.87 -16.76
CA ARG A 10 34.73 6.91 -15.29
C ARG A 10 33.90 5.72 -14.82
N ALA A 11 34.49 5.02 -13.87
CA ALA A 11 34.23 3.66 -13.49
C ALA A 11 32.96 3.49 -12.63
N LYS A 12 32.48 2.24 -12.59
CA LYS A 12 31.63 1.65 -11.56
C LYS A 12 32.04 2.12 -10.15
N SER A 13 31.07 2.59 -9.38
CA SER A 13 31.11 2.50 -7.91
C SER A 13 29.93 1.67 -7.44
N LYS A 14 30.20 0.36 -7.29
CA LYS A 14 29.37 -0.59 -6.56
C LYS A 14 29.52 -0.28 -5.07
N SER A 15 28.67 0.59 -4.53
CA SER A 15 28.53 0.77 -3.08
C SER A 15 27.53 -0.27 -2.56
N ARG A 16 28.07 -1.45 -2.21
CA ARG A 16 27.50 -2.26 -1.13
C ARG A 16 27.67 -1.43 0.14
N ASP A 17 26.59 -0.82 0.61
CA ASP A 17 26.46 -0.62 2.05
C ASP A 17 25.22 -1.38 2.50
N SER A 18 25.48 -2.57 3.01
CA SER A 18 24.53 -3.44 3.68
C SER A 18 24.34 -2.93 5.11
N SER A 19 23.72 -1.77 5.27
CA SER A 19 23.11 -1.36 6.53
C SER A 19 21.63 -1.74 6.46
N GLU A 20 21.33 -3.02 6.72
CA GLU A 20 19.97 -3.49 6.98
C GLU A 20 19.34 -2.57 8.04
N PRO A 21 18.18 -1.93 7.79
CA PRO A 21 17.57 -1.08 8.79
C PRO A 21 17.15 -1.95 9.97
N VAL A 22 17.76 -1.71 11.13
CA VAL A 22 17.50 -2.43 12.37
C VAL A 22 16.03 -2.20 12.75
N THR A 23 15.16 -3.14 12.40
CA THR A 23 13.74 -3.09 12.74
C THR A 23 13.57 -3.72 14.11
N PHE A 24 13.81 -2.93 15.16
CA PHE A 24 13.28 -3.26 16.48
C PHE A 24 11.75 -3.05 16.45
N VAL A 25 11.04 -3.98 15.81
CA VAL A 25 9.58 -4.04 15.89
C VAL A 25 9.22 -4.67 17.22
N SER A 26 8.89 -3.82 18.21
CA SER A 26 8.27 -4.30 19.45
C SER A 26 7.05 -5.17 19.08
N PRO A 27 6.90 -6.36 19.69
CA PRO A 27 5.90 -7.35 19.28
C PRO A 27 4.45 -6.84 19.36
N VAL A 28 4.22 -5.76 20.12
CA VAL A 28 2.93 -5.08 20.23
C VAL A 28 2.51 -4.44 18.90
N PHE A 29 3.44 -3.87 18.14
CA PHE A 29 3.12 -3.18 16.88
C PHE A 29 3.00 -4.13 15.69
N ALA A 30 3.53 -5.35 15.79
CA ALA A 30 3.35 -6.38 14.77
C ALA A 30 1.88 -6.83 14.65
N ALA A 31 1.09 -6.69 15.73
CA ALA A 31 -0.32 -7.05 15.76
C ALA A 31 -1.25 -5.97 15.17
N ILE A 32 -0.73 -4.79 14.79
CA ILE A 32 -1.56 -3.71 14.25
C ILE A 32 -1.77 -3.91 12.76
N GLU A 33 -3.02 -4.16 12.39
CA GLU A 33 -3.42 -4.32 11.00
C GLU A 33 -3.18 -3.04 10.19
N ARG A 34 -2.50 -3.18 9.05
CA ARG A 34 -2.16 -2.04 8.20
C ARG A 34 -3.37 -1.58 7.39
N PRO A 35 -3.72 -0.28 7.40
CA PRO A 35 -4.84 0.22 6.63
C PRO A 35 -4.57 0.12 5.12
N ILE A 36 -5.47 -0.54 4.39
CA ILE A 36 -5.33 -0.78 2.96
C ILE A 36 -6.10 0.23 2.12
N THR A 37 -5.74 0.32 0.84
CA THR A 37 -6.39 1.20 -0.14
C THR A 37 -7.59 0.53 -0.81
N THR A 38 -8.43 1.31 -1.50
CA THR A 38 -9.58 0.79 -2.27
C THR A 38 -9.18 -0.30 -3.27
N LYS A 39 -8.05 -0.14 -3.97
CA LYS A 39 -7.58 -1.13 -4.96
C LYS A 39 -7.18 -2.45 -4.29
N GLN A 40 -6.50 -2.36 -3.14
CA GLN A 40 -6.11 -3.54 -2.37
C GLN A 40 -7.34 -4.26 -1.80
N LEU A 41 -8.32 -3.51 -1.28
CA LEU A 41 -9.55 -4.10 -0.76
C LEU A 41 -10.37 -4.78 -1.87
N ALA A 42 -10.47 -4.13 -3.03
CA ALA A 42 -11.13 -4.70 -4.21
C ALA A 42 -10.49 -6.03 -4.62
N LYS A 43 -9.15 -6.09 -4.64
CA LYS A 43 -8.41 -7.33 -4.91
C LYS A 43 -8.64 -8.40 -3.84
N HIS A 44 -8.65 -8.00 -2.56
CA HIS A 44 -8.89 -8.91 -1.42
C HIS A 44 -10.27 -9.56 -1.49
N LEU A 45 -11.31 -8.76 -1.74
CA LEU A 45 -12.69 -9.23 -1.85
C LEU A 45 -13.05 -9.80 -3.23
N GLN A 46 -12.11 -9.80 -4.18
CA GLN A 46 -12.31 -10.23 -5.58
C GLN A 46 -13.47 -9.50 -6.28
N VAL A 47 -13.63 -8.20 -6.01
CA VAL A 47 -14.65 -7.35 -6.63
C VAL A 47 -14.02 -6.17 -7.36
N SER A 48 -14.82 -5.46 -8.14
CA SER A 48 -14.37 -4.23 -8.80
C SER A 48 -14.23 -3.08 -7.79
N THR A 49 -13.37 -2.10 -8.09
CA THR A 49 -13.28 -0.86 -7.30
C THR A 49 -14.60 -0.07 -7.31
N ARG A 50 -15.40 -0.21 -8.37
CA ARG A 50 -16.75 0.36 -8.47
C ARG A 50 -17.67 -0.26 -7.41
N THR A 51 -17.62 -1.58 -7.23
CA THR A 51 -18.38 -2.28 -6.19
C THR A 51 -18.03 -1.76 -4.81
N ILE A 52 -16.74 -1.55 -4.52
CA ILE A 52 -16.30 -0.96 -3.24
C ILE A 52 -16.83 0.49 -3.06
N ALA A 53 -16.91 1.28 -4.13
CA ALA A 53 -17.51 2.61 -4.08
C ALA A 53 -19.01 2.52 -3.75
N SER A 54 -19.75 1.61 -4.39
CA SER A 54 -21.17 1.37 -4.07
C SER A 54 -21.37 0.91 -2.62
N TYR A 55 -20.53 0.00 -2.11
CA TYR A 55 -20.60 -0.43 -0.71
C TYR A 55 -20.40 0.73 0.27
N ARG A 56 -19.54 1.70 -0.06
CA ARG A 56 -19.39 2.92 0.75
C ARG A 56 -20.60 3.84 0.68
N GLU A 57 -21.13 4.07 -0.52
CA GLU A 57 -22.31 4.92 -0.73
C GLU A 57 -23.52 4.37 0.03
N GLN A 58 -23.68 3.05 0.00
CA GLN A 58 -24.70 2.30 0.74
C GLN A 58 -24.37 2.11 2.23
N ARG A 59 -23.23 2.62 2.71
CA ARG A 59 -22.74 2.48 4.08
C ARG A 59 -22.63 1.02 4.58
N LEU A 60 -22.43 0.07 3.68
CA LEU A 60 -22.28 -1.36 3.99
C LEU A 60 -20.92 -1.69 4.61
N ILE A 61 -19.90 -0.88 4.32
CA ILE A 61 -18.53 -1.10 4.81
C ILE A 61 -17.98 0.13 5.54
N PRO A 62 -17.28 -0.04 6.68
CA PRO A 62 -16.61 1.04 7.37
C PRO A 62 -15.37 1.50 6.58
N PHE A 63 -15.10 2.81 6.60
CA PHE A 63 -13.95 3.41 5.94
C PHE A 63 -13.46 4.64 6.71
N TRP A 64 -12.17 4.95 6.56
CA TRP A 64 -11.59 6.21 7.01
C TRP A 64 -11.29 7.09 5.82
N ARG A 65 -11.81 8.32 5.86
CA ARG A 65 -11.54 9.33 4.85
C ARG A 65 -10.51 10.31 5.39
N LEU A 66 -9.29 10.22 4.88
CA LEU A 66 -8.20 11.14 5.24
C LEU A 66 -8.27 12.40 4.39
N ASN A 67 -8.64 12.27 3.11
CA ASN A 67 -8.94 13.39 2.22
C ASN A 67 -9.93 12.95 1.11
N SER A 68 -10.19 13.80 0.12
CA SER A 68 -11.15 13.51 -0.96
C SER A 68 -10.79 12.29 -1.81
N ARG A 69 -9.50 11.96 -1.94
CA ARG A 69 -8.99 10.85 -2.77
C ARG A 69 -8.35 9.72 -1.95
N ASN A 70 -8.06 9.94 -0.68
CA ASN A 70 -7.36 9.01 0.20
C ASN A 70 -8.34 8.42 1.19
N ILE A 71 -8.77 7.20 0.88
CA ILE A 71 -9.71 6.42 1.68
C ILE A 71 -9.00 5.13 2.06
N ARG A 72 -9.08 4.79 3.34
CA ARG A 72 -8.45 3.62 3.93
C ARG A 72 -9.48 2.71 4.56
N TYR A 73 -9.12 1.43 4.61
CA TYR A 73 -9.97 0.39 5.18
C TYR A 73 -9.13 -0.49 6.09
N ARG A 74 -9.79 -0.98 7.12
CA ARG A 74 -9.32 -2.09 7.92
C ARG A 74 -10.09 -3.34 7.46
N VAL A 75 -9.37 -4.37 7.02
CA VAL A 75 -9.97 -5.57 6.41
C VAL A 75 -10.88 -6.26 7.41
N SER A 76 -10.42 -6.42 8.66
CA SER A 76 -11.21 -7.07 9.71
C SER A 76 -12.59 -6.43 9.91
N ASP A 77 -12.65 -5.09 9.86
CA ASP A 77 -13.89 -4.35 10.11
C ASP A 77 -14.83 -4.43 8.91
N VAL A 78 -14.27 -4.42 7.69
CA VAL A 78 -15.02 -4.62 6.45
C VAL A 78 -15.64 -6.01 6.40
N GLU A 79 -14.87 -7.05 6.68
CA GLU A 79 -15.36 -8.44 6.70
C GLU A 79 -16.47 -8.63 7.74
N ARG A 80 -16.29 -8.08 8.95
CA ARG A 80 -17.32 -8.09 9.99
C ARG A 80 -18.60 -7.36 9.56
N ALA A 81 -18.47 -6.25 8.84
CA ALA A 81 -19.64 -5.50 8.37
C ALA A 81 -20.40 -6.24 7.28
N LEU A 82 -19.69 -6.84 6.32
CA LEU A 82 -20.30 -7.64 5.27
C LEU A 82 -20.96 -8.91 5.80
N ALA A 83 -20.34 -9.59 6.78
CA ALA A 83 -20.92 -10.77 7.41
C ALA A 83 -22.27 -10.49 8.08
N ARG A 84 -22.45 -9.32 8.69
CA ARG A 84 -23.72 -8.92 9.34
C ARG A 84 -24.87 -8.72 8.36
N ASN A 85 -24.59 -8.33 7.11
CA ASN A 85 -25.63 -8.02 6.13
C ASN A 85 -26.10 -9.25 5.34
N ASN A 86 -25.44 -10.40 5.52
CA ASN A 86 -25.80 -11.68 4.88
C ASN A 86 -26.71 -12.55 5.76
N THR A 87 -27.32 -11.99 6.81
CA THR A 87 -28.30 -12.63 7.70
C THR A 87 -29.65 -11.94 7.53
#